data_AF-A0AAF0R2U7-F1
#
_entry.id   AF-A0AAF0R2U7-F1
#
_cell.length_a   1.000
_cell.length_b   1.000
_cell.length_c   1.000
_cell.angle_alpha   90.00
_cell.angle_beta   90.00
_cell.angle_gamma   90.00
#
_symmetry.space_group_name_H-M   'P 1'
#
loop_
_entity.id
_entity.type
_entity.pdbx_description
1 polymer ?
#
loop_
_entity_poly.entity_id
_entity_poly.type
_entity_poly.pdbx_seq_one_letter_code
_entity_poly.pdbx_strand_id
1 'polypeptide(L)' 'MIRKEWKIPWELIDKIEKIHEPMKSLNIQIRHIFRKANQLAEFITTTAIDQEQEGKLQYQHFNQLPGIAKGILNMDKQ' A
#
# COMPACT_ATOMS: atom_id res chain seq x y z
N MET A 1 -36.59 -11.57 13.12
CA MET A 1 -36.52 -10.09 13.14
C MET A 1 -35.12 -9.68 12.69
N ILE A 2 -34.97 -9.16 11.47
CA ILE A 2 -33.65 -8.71 10.97
C ILE A 2 -33.36 -7.36 11.61
N ARG A 3 -32.30 -7.27 12.43
CA ARG A 3 -31.84 -5.99 12.97
C ARG A 3 -31.21 -5.22 11.81
N LYS A 4 -31.73 -4.03 11.50
CA LYS A 4 -31.25 -3.15 10.42
C LYS A 4 -29.90 -2.50 10.80
N GLU A 5 -28.93 -3.31 11.15
CA GLU A 5 -27.60 -2.90 11.60
C GLU A 5 -26.59 -3.25 10.51
N TRP A 6 -25.78 -2.27 10.12
CA TRP A 6 -24.62 -2.51 9.28
C TRP A 6 -23.53 -3.12 10.16
N LYS A 7 -23.37 -4.43 10.10
CA LYS A 7 -22.21 -5.10 10.69
C LYS A 7 -21.05 -5.04 9.71
N ILE A 8 -19.88 -4.71 10.22
CA ILE A 8 -18.65 -4.74 9.46
C ILE A 8 -18.39 -6.20 9.06
N PRO A 9 -18.08 -6.48 7.78
CA PRO A 9 -17.63 -7.81 7.36
C PRO A 9 -16.51 -8.32 8.24
N TRP A 10 -16.62 -9.58 8.70
CA TRP A 10 -15.62 -10.21 9.57
C TRP A 10 -14.22 -10.15 8.97
N GLU A 11 -14.11 -10.26 7.66
CA GLU A 11 -12.85 -10.21 6.92
C GLU A 11 -12.13 -8.86 7.08
N LEU A 12 -12.87 -7.77 7.30
CA LEU A 12 -12.27 -6.45 7.57
C LEU A 12 -11.79 -6.35 9.02
N ILE A 13 -12.52 -6.92 9.97
CA ILE A 13 -12.12 -6.96 11.39
C ILE A 13 -10.79 -7.71 11.52
N ASP A 14 -10.69 -8.90 10.93
CA ASP A 14 -9.47 -9.71 10.95
C ASP A 14 -8.26 -8.96 10.34
N LYS A 15 -8.47 -8.22 9.24
CA LYS A 15 -7.42 -7.42 8.61
C LYS A 15 -6.98 -6.26 9.51
N ILE A 16 -7.92 -5.57 10.13
CA ILE A 16 -7.63 -4.45 11.04
C ILE A 16 -6.85 -4.95 12.26
N GLU A 17 -7.26 -6.07 12.86
CA GLU A 17 -6.59 -6.64 14.04
C GLU A 17 -5.15 -7.04 13.71
N LYS A 18 -4.90 -7.68 12.56
CA LYS A 18 -3.56 -8.03 12.08
C LYS A 18 -2.64 -6.82 11.90
N ILE A 19 -3.19 -5.67 11.51
CA ILE A 19 -2.43 -4.42 11.41
C ILE A 19 -2.21 -3.83 12.81
N HIS A 20 -3.20 -3.93 13.69
CA HIS A 20 -3.17 -3.29 15.00
C HIS A 20 -2.16 -3.94 15.96
N GLU A 21 -1.95 -5.26 15.87
CA GLU A 21 -0.96 -5.97 16.70
C GLU A 21 0.47 -5.41 16.57
N PRO A 22 1.07 -5.31 15.36
CA PRO A 22 2.40 -4.71 15.21
C PRO A 22 2.39 -3.21 15.52
N MET A 23 1.26 -2.51 15.36
CA MET A 23 1.18 -1.10 15.76
C MET A 23 1.32 -0.89 17.26
N LYS A 24 0.93 -1.86 18.11
CA LYS A 24 1.08 -1.76 19.57
C LYS A 24 2.55 -1.88 20.01
N SER A 25 3.37 -2.62 19.27
CA SER A 25 4.79 -2.83 19.60
C SER A 25 5.73 -1.80 18.98
N LEU A 26 5.26 -1.06 17.98
CA LEU A 26 6.04 -0.06 17.25
C LEU A 26 5.60 1.36 17.66
N ASN A 27 6.55 2.28 17.85
CA ASN A 27 6.24 3.69 18.05
C ASN A 27 5.89 4.35 16.70
N ILE A 28 4.67 4.14 16.21
CA ILE A 28 4.21 4.60 14.89
C ILE A 28 3.54 5.96 14.99
N GLN A 29 3.93 6.87 14.09
CA GLN A 29 3.20 8.10 13.84
C GLN A 29 2.46 8.01 12.49
N ILE A 30 1.13 8.03 12.51
CA ILE A 30 0.32 8.06 11.30
C ILE A 30 0.26 9.50 10.79
N ARG A 31 0.62 9.72 9.52
CA ARG A 31 0.50 11.02 8.86
C ARG A 31 -0.34 10.87 7.59
N HIS A 32 -1.34 11.74 7.44
CA HIS A 32 -2.09 11.85 6.21
C HIS A 32 -1.32 12.76 5.25
N ILE A 33 -0.75 12.18 4.19
CA ILE A 33 -0.02 12.93 3.18
C ILE A 33 -0.88 13.03 1.93
N PHE A 34 -0.97 14.22 1.37
CA PHE A 34 -1.81 14.48 0.21
C PHE A 34 -1.04 14.28 -1.10
N ARG A 35 -1.67 13.58 -2.06
CA ARG A 35 -1.26 13.43 -3.47
C ARG A 35 0.07 12.74 -3.72
N LYS A 36 1.20 13.46 -3.65
CA LYS A 36 2.44 13.07 -4.35
C LYS A 36 3.33 12.09 -3.60
N ALA A 37 3.39 12.17 -2.28
CA ALA A 37 4.30 11.31 -1.51
C ALA A 37 3.95 9.82 -1.60
N ASN A 38 2.66 9.50 -1.82
CA ASN A 38 2.20 8.11 -1.91
C ASN A 38 2.15 7.59 -3.36
N GLN A 39 2.53 8.39 -4.36
CA GLN A 39 2.44 8.00 -5.77
C GLN A 39 3.27 6.76 -6.10
N LEU A 40 4.41 6.58 -5.42
CA LEU A 40 5.23 5.39 -5.64
C LEU A 40 4.53 4.13 -5.10
N ALA A 41 3.93 4.21 -3.92
CA ALA A 41 3.20 3.09 -3.33
C ALA A 41 1.96 2.72 -4.17
N GLU A 42 1.26 3.73 -4.70
CA GLU A 42 0.15 3.55 -5.64
C GLU A 42 0.63 2.88 -6.92
N PHE A 43 1.69 3.39 -7.56
CA PHE A 43 2.28 2.80 -8.76
C PHE A 43 2.66 1.33 -8.56
N ILE A 44 3.35 1.01 -7.45
CA ILE A 44 3.76 -0.36 -7.14
C ILE A 44 2.54 -1.26 -6.96
N THR A 45 1.50 -0.78 -6.26
CA THR A 45 0.28 -1.55 -6.00
C THR A 45 -0.47 -1.84 -7.28
N THR A 46 -0.68 -0.83 -8.13
CA THR A 46 -1.32 -1.00 -9.44
C THR A 46 -0.54 -1.97 -10.31
N THR A 47 0.78 -1.80 -10.40
CA THR A 47 1.64 -2.71 -11.20
C THR A 47 1.56 -4.15 -10.70
N ALA A 48 1.54 -4.36 -9.38
CA ALA A 48 1.44 -5.69 -8.80
C ALA A 48 0.08 -6.36 -9.06
N ILE A 49 -1.01 -5.58 -9.08
CA ILE A 49 -2.35 -6.06 -9.41
C ILE A 49 -2.43 -6.40 -10.90
N ASP A 50 -1.96 -5.51 -11.77
CA ASP A 50 -2.03 -5.69 -13.23
C ASP A 50 -1.21 -6.90 -13.69
N GLN A 51 -0.10 -7.18 -13.03
CA GLN A 51 0.82 -8.29 -13.35
C GLN A 51 0.65 -9.49 -12.42
N GLU A 52 -0.47 -9.59 -11.68
CA GLU A 52 -0.71 -10.68 -10.72
C GLU A 52 -0.57 -12.08 -11.36
N GLN A 53 -0.89 -12.21 -12.65
CA GLN A 53 -0.76 -13.46 -13.41
C GLN A 53 0.64 -13.74 -13.95
N GLU A 54 1.52 -12.73 -14.04
CA GLU A 54 2.86 -12.84 -14.62
C GLU A 54 3.93 -13.23 -13.59
N GLY A 55 3.56 -13.31 -12.31
CA GLY A 55 4.43 -13.72 -11.21
C GLY A 55 5.05 -12.54 -10.46
N LYS A 56 5.98 -12.85 -9.54
CA LYS A 56 6.57 -11.82 -8.66
C LYS A 56 7.52 -10.91 -9.45
N LEU A 57 7.17 -9.63 -9.52
CA LEU A 57 8.08 -8.60 -10.01
C LEU A 57 9.09 -8.23 -8.92
N GLN A 58 10.37 -8.32 -9.24
CA GLN A 58 11.44 -7.91 -8.34
C GLN A 58 12.43 -7.03 -9.09
N TYR A 59 12.63 -5.82 -8.56
CA TYR A 59 13.64 -4.87 -9.04
C TYR A 59 14.75 -4.79 -7.99
N GLN A 60 15.98 -5.08 -8.38
CA GLN A 60 17.17 -5.01 -7.51
C GLN A 60 17.95 -3.72 -7.71
N HIS A 61 17.80 -3.09 -8.88
CA HIS A 61 18.52 -1.87 -9.25
C HIS A 61 17.58 -0.78 -9.75
N PHE A 62 17.93 0.48 -9.48
CA PHE A 62 17.16 1.64 -9.94
C PHE A 62 16.93 1.62 -11.46
N ASN A 63 17.91 1.16 -12.24
CA ASN A 63 17.82 1.10 -13.70
C ASN A 63 16.77 0.12 -14.22
N GLN A 64 16.36 -0.86 -13.41
CA GLN A 64 15.32 -1.83 -13.77
C GLN A 64 13.91 -1.27 -13.55
N LEU A 65 13.77 -0.17 -12.82
CA LEU A 65 12.47 0.44 -12.57
C LEU A 65 11.90 1.08 -13.86
N PRO A 66 10.57 0.99 -14.05
CA PRO A 66 9.88 1.72 -15.11
C PRO A 66 10.16 3.24 -15.02
N GLY A 67 10.15 3.92 -16.17
CA GLY A 67 10.45 5.36 -16.25
C GLY A 67 9.58 6.21 -15.32
N ILE A 68 8.31 5.84 -15.15
CA ILE A 68 7.36 6.49 -14.25
C ILE A 68 7.81 6.37 -12.79
N ALA A 69 8.16 5.16 -12.32
CA ALA A 69 8.66 4.94 -10.97
C ALA A 69 9.96 5.70 -10.69
N LYS A 70 10.88 5.74 -11.67
CA LYS A 70 12.11 6.54 -11.59
C LYS A 70 11.81 8.03 -11.45
N GLY A 71 10.86 8.54 -12.22
CA GLY A 71 10.41 9.93 -12.16
C GLY A 71 9.87 10.29 -10.79
N ILE A 72 9.03 9.44 -10.19
CA ILE A 72 8.49 9.63 -8.84
C ILE A 72 9.61 9.67 -7.80
N LEU A 73 10.53 8.70 -7.84
CA LEU A 73 11.67 8.66 -6.91
C LEU A 73 12.59 9.88 -7.02
N ASN A 74 12.79 10.41 -8.22
CA ASN A 74 13.63 11.58 -8.41
C ASN A 74 12.96 12.87 -7.91
N MET A 75 11.63 12.96 -7.91
CA MET A 75 10.91 14.08 -7.31
C MET A 75 11.05 14.11 -5.78
N ASP A 76 11.20 12.96 -5.15
CA ASP A 76 11.32 12.83 -3.68
C ASP A 76 12.75 13.13 -3.16
N LYS A 77 13.74 13.14 -4.06
CA LYS A 77 15.15 13.46 -3.72
C LYS A 77 15.48 14.95 -3.69
N GLN A 78 14.57 15.82 -4.15
CA GLN A 78 14.75 17.28 -4.18
C GLN A 78 14.35 17.91 -2.84
#